data_AF-A0A6P5RIS9-F1
#
_entry.id   AF-A0A6P5RIS9-F1
#
_cell.length_a   1.000
_cell.length_b   1.000
_cell.length_c   1.000
_cell.angle_alpha   90.00
_cell.angle_beta   90.00
_cell.angle_gamma   90.00
#
_symmetry.space_group_name_H-M   'P 1'
#
loop_
_entity.id
_entity.type
_entity.pdbx_description
1 polymer ?
#
loop_
_entity_poly.entity_id
_entity_poly.type
_entity_poly.pdbx_seq_one_letter_code
_entity_poly.pdbx_strand_id
1 'polypeptide(L)'
;MEKLKSLVPETLKRMIGESSADDLPRTCSSLGDFLLHFEPFHQMVRDLADPEVALCGKNKEAALESKQKGNKCFLSGDYANALDFYTQALIVAPMDAHEDRNLVATLYVNRASVLHKMGLLRECLRDCNRALQISSNYAKAWYRRGKANASMGNYKDTIRDLDVAKTLELTMGGKRQIESEMKIILDQQKSTSNPSIQQYENTSDILDEPHPTGLRCVATPEKGKGMASTGDLPQASLVHTEDPFSMIILKPCRETHCHYCLNELPADKVPCTSCSIPLYCSEKCCIRAGGKMSWDYPNNQRIHENLSADLEKYIAETTLNVDSETDTEHIPEHKHECKGVHWPAVLPSEIVLAGRVLVKSIIKRRGSTDIFNLREILDLSHHYSKTPPERKLELHIYSAVLSYCLQHSDDFELPINGFSISQVLSLSLSLSCMHTCRVRATPLVNYISKKQEG
;
A
#
# COMPACT_ATOMS: atom_id res chain seq x y z
N MET A 1 24.54 5.65 7.16
CA MET A 1 24.51 6.17 8.55
C MET A 1 25.91 6.20 9.17
N GLU A 2 26.57 5.07 9.37
CA GLU A 2 27.92 5.04 10.00
C GLU A 2 28.95 5.96 9.32
N LYS A 3 28.99 5.96 7.98
CA LYS A 3 29.86 6.89 7.21
C LYS A 3 29.54 8.37 7.48
N LEU A 4 28.27 8.74 7.67
CA LEU A 4 27.90 10.11 8.03
C LEU A 4 28.35 10.42 9.46
N LYS A 5 28.02 9.54 10.42
CA LYS A 5 28.43 9.67 11.83
C LYS A 5 29.94 9.86 11.97
N SER A 6 30.74 9.08 11.25
CA SER A 6 32.21 9.17 11.33
C SER A 6 32.76 10.50 10.79
N LEU A 7 32.06 11.13 9.85
CA LEU A 7 32.51 12.35 9.16
C LEU A 7 32.00 13.64 9.80
N VAL A 8 31.04 13.56 10.74
CA VAL A 8 30.65 14.73 11.54
C VAL A 8 31.83 15.18 12.41
N PRO A 9 32.21 16.48 12.42
CA PRO A 9 33.25 17.02 13.29
C PRO A 9 32.99 16.73 14.77
N GLU A 10 34.04 16.37 15.52
CA GLU A 10 33.94 16.09 16.97
C GLU A 10 33.38 17.28 17.77
N THR A 11 33.64 18.51 17.32
CA THR A 11 33.07 19.72 17.93
C THR A 11 31.54 19.74 17.84
N LEU A 12 30.97 19.36 16.70
CA LEU A 12 29.53 19.25 16.51
C LEU A 12 28.95 18.05 17.25
N LYS A 13 29.64 16.90 17.27
CA LYS A 13 29.23 15.73 18.06
C LYS A 13 29.10 16.05 19.54
N ARG A 14 30.10 16.73 20.11
CA ARG A 14 30.07 17.17 21.51
C ARG A 14 28.94 18.17 21.75
N MET A 15 28.79 19.17 20.88
CA MET A 15 27.71 20.16 20.97
C MET A 15 26.32 19.48 21.00
N ILE A 16 26.08 18.50 20.14
CA ILE A 16 24.82 17.74 20.12
C ILE A 16 24.70 16.82 21.35
N GLY A 17 25.78 16.16 21.75
CA GLY A 17 25.78 15.23 22.89
C GLY A 17 25.40 15.90 24.20
N GLU A 18 25.93 17.09 24.43
CA GLU A 18 25.73 17.90 25.64
C GLU A 18 24.45 18.75 25.60
N SER A 19 23.74 18.80 24.46
CA SER A 19 22.59 19.70 24.29
C SER A 19 21.33 19.27 25.04
N SER A 20 20.51 20.25 25.38
CA SER A 20 19.16 20.07 25.93
C SER A 20 18.08 20.25 24.85
N ALA A 21 16.81 20.06 25.22
CA ALA A 21 15.69 20.25 24.29
C ALA A 21 15.56 21.71 23.80
N ASP A 22 15.99 22.69 24.60
CA ASP A 22 15.92 24.11 24.23
C ASP A 22 16.99 24.51 23.19
N ASP A 23 18.07 23.74 23.12
CA ASP A 23 19.17 23.96 22.19
C ASP A 23 18.89 23.38 20.79
N LEU A 24 17.84 22.57 20.64
CA LEU A 24 17.55 21.81 19.42
C LEU A 24 17.54 22.66 18.14
N PRO A 25 16.88 23.83 18.08
CA PRO A 25 16.91 24.65 16.86
C PRO A 25 18.33 25.04 16.45
N ARG A 26 19.19 25.36 17.42
CA ARG A 26 20.59 25.74 17.19
C ARG A 26 21.41 24.53 16.73
N THR A 27 21.32 23.39 17.43
CA THR A 27 22.10 22.19 17.08
C THR A 27 21.66 21.61 15.74
N CYS A 28 20.36 21.63 15.44
CA CYS A 28 19.84 21.25 14.12
C CYS A 28 20.30 22.20 13.02
N SER A 29 20.33 23.53 13.24
CA SER A 29 20.91 24.46 12.27
C SER A 29 22.39 24.17 12.02
N SER A 30 23.21 24.05 13.07
CA SER A 30 24.65 23.81 12.91
C SER A 30 24.98 22.49 12.21
N LEU A 31 24.23 21.41 12.49
CA LEU A 31 24.41 20.16 11.74
C LEU A 31 23.88 20.28 10.31
N GLY A 32 22.73 20.93 10.10
CA GLY A 32 22.16 21.17 8.78
C GLY A 32 23.13 21.94 7.88
N ASP A 33 23.74 23.01 8.39
CA ASP A 33 24.75 23.80 7.69
C ASP A 33 25.96 22.95 7.28
N PHE A 34 26.42 22.06 8.17
CA PHE A 34 27.49 21.12 7.84
C PHE A 34 27.08 20.16 6.72
N LEU A 35 25.90 19.54 6.82
CA LEU A 35 25.41 18.56 5.83
C LEU A 35 25.17 19.20 4.46
N LEU A 36 24.72 20.45 4.42
CA LEU A 36 24.54 21.23 3.19
C LEU A 36 25.84 21.42 2.40
N HIS A 37 26.98 21.46 3.07
CA HIS A 37 28.28 21.61 2.42
C HIS A 37 29.00 20.27 2.24
N PHE A 38 28.32 19.16 2.52
CA PHE A 38 28.92 17.83 2.52
C PHE A 38 28.39 16.99 1.36
N GLU A 39 29.15 16.89 0.27
CA GLU A 39 28.67 16.25 -0.96
C GLU A 39 28.19 14.79 -0.82
N PRO A 40 28.82 13.92 -0.01
CA PRO A 40 28.30 12.57 0.21
C PRO A 40 26.91 12.53 0.85
N PHE A 41 26.49 13.59 1.56
CA PHE A 41 25.12 13.71 2.04
C PHE A 41 24.14 13.95 0.90
N HIS A 42 24.45 14.88 -0.02
CA HIS A 42 23.60 15.15 -1.18
C HIS A 42 23.44 13.93 -2.08
N GLN A 43 24.53 13.19 -2.34
CA GLN A 43 24.43 11.95 -3.10
C GLN A 43 23.52 10.94 -2.41
N MET A 44 23.65 10.76 -1.09
CA MET A 44 22.79 9.84 -0.35
C MET A 44 21.31 10.29 -0.38
N VAL A 45 21.01 11.58 -0.26
CA VAL A 45 19.64 12.09 -0.38
C VAL A 45 19.09 11.83 -1.78
N ARG A 46 19.88 12.07 -2.84
CA ARG A 46 19.50 11.73 -4.22
C ARG A 46 19.19 10.23 -4.35
N ASP A 47 20.09 9.36 -3.91
CA ASP A 47 19.85 7.90 -3.94
C ASP A 47 18.58 7.49 -3.17
N LEU A 48 18.20 8.26 -2.15
CA LEU A 48 17.02 8.00 -1.32
C LEU A 48 15.71 8.58 -1.86
N ALA A 49 15.75 9.63 -2.67
CA ALA A 49 14.58 10.45 -2.98
C ALA A 49 14.41 10.76 -4.48
N ASP A 50 15.40 10.44 -5.31
CA ASP A 50 15.33 10.64 -6.76
C ASP A 50 14.71 9.40 -7.45
N PRO A 51 13.56 9.57 -8.14
CA PRO A 51 12.91 8.51 -8.93
C PRO A 51 13.80 7.84 -9.98
N GLU A 52 14.75 8.56 -10.57
CA GLU A 52 15.57 8.05 -11.69
C GLU A 52 16.66 7.08 -11.22
N VAL A 53 17.17 7.29 -10.01
CA VAL A 53 18.27 6.50 -9.42
C VAL A 53 17.75 5.42 -8.46
N ALA A 54 16.42 5.28 -8.40
CA ALA A 54 15.68 4.45 -7.48
C ALA A 54 15.85 2.92 -7.68
N LEU A 55 16.36 2.22 -6.67
CA LEU A 55 16.37 0.74 -6.56
C LEU A 55 14.98 0.05 -6.46
N CYS A 56 13.87 0.79 -6.32
CA CYS A 56 12.48 0.28 -6.12
C CYS A 56 11.58 0.78 -7.24
N GLY A 57 12.20 1.41 -8.24
CA GLY A 57 11.59 1.63 -9.53
C GLY A 57 11.16 0.30 -10.13
N LYS A 58 10.16 0.39 -11.00
CA LYS A 58 9.73 -0.74 -11.81
C LYS A 58 10.82 -1.03 -12.85
N ASN A 59 11.06 -2.32 -13.13
CA ASN A 59 12.07 -2.78 -14.08
C ASN A 59 11.46 -3.83 -15.01
N LYS A 60 11.43 -3.51 -16.31
CA LYS A 60 10.79 -4.35 -17.34
C LYS A 60 11.51 -5.69 -17.49
N GLU A 61 12.83 -5.69 -17.48
CA GLU A 61 13.67 -6.88 -17.66
C GLU A 61 13.46 -7.88 -16.50
N ALA A 62 13.48 -7.39 -15.26
CA ALA A 62 13.21 -8.18 -14.06
C ALA A 62 11.79 -8.76 -14.05
N ALA A 63 10.81 -8.00 -14.55
CA ALA A 63 9.44 -8.48 -14.71
C ALA A 63 9.37 -9.62 -15.75
N LEU A 64 10.07 -9.47 -16.88
CA LEU A 64 10.14 -10.50 -17.91
C LEU A 64 10.86 -11.77 -17.44
N GLU A 65 11.94 -11.63 -16.67
CA GLU A 65 12.65 -12.76 -16.07
C GLU A 65 11.74 -13.52 -15.10
N SER A 66 11.08 -12.81 -14.19
CA SER A 66 10.13 -13.40 -13.23
C SER A 66 8.95 -14.07 -13.94
N LYS A 67 8.43 -13.45 -15.00
CA LYS A 67 7.43 -14.07 -15.88
C LYS A 67 7.90 -15.39 -16.47
N GLN A 68 9.14 -15.44 -16.97
CA GLN A 68 9.70 -16.67 -17.55
C GLN A 68 9.84 -17.78 -16.51
N LYS A 69 10.26 -17.45 -15.28
CA LYS A 69 10.29 -18.39 -14.15
C LYS A 69 8.89 -18.91 -13.83
N GLY A 70 7.91 -18.02 -13.73
CA GLY A 70 6.49 -18.38 -13.53
C GLY A 70 5.94 -19.29 -14.62
N ASN A 71 6.27 -19.01 -15.89
CA ASN A 71 5.88 -19.87 -17.02
C ASN A 71 6.47 -21.29 -16.89
N LYS A 72 7.74 -21.42 -16.47
CA LYS A 72 8.38 -22.73 -16.26
C LYS A 72 7.69 -23.51 -15.15
N CYS A 73 7.45 -22.89 -14.00
CA CYS A 73 6.72 -23.51 -12.88
C CYS A 73 5.30 -23.92 -13.27
N PHE A 74 4.60 -23.08 -14.04
CA PHE A 74 3.25 -23.41 -14.52
C PHE A 74 3.24 -24.65 -15.43
N LEU A 75 4.22 -24.75 -16.34
CA LEU A 75 4.36 -25.91 -17.24
C LEU A 75 4.73 -27.19 -16.48
N SER A 76 5.47 -27.09 -15.38
CA SER A 76 5.79 -28.24 -14.52
C SER A 76 4.66 -28.60 -13.54
N GLY A 77 3.54 -27.86 -13.53
CA GLY A 77 2.43 -28.08 -12.58
C GLY A 77 2.70 -27.54 -11.17
N ASP A 78 3.80 -26.82 -10.97
CA ASP A 78 4.15 -26.19 -9.70
C ASP A 78 3.45 -24.83 -9.58
N TYR A 79 2.16 -24.88 -9.24
CA TYR A 79 1.30 -23.70 -9.20
C TYR A 79 1.64 -22.74 -8.05
N ALA A 80 2.18 -23.23 -6.93
CA ALA A 80 2.59 -22.37 -5.82
C ALA A 80 3.73 -21.44 -6.24
N ASN A 81 4.83 -22.00 -6.78
CA ASN A 81 5.94 -21.16 -7.25
C ASN A 81 5.55 -20.32 -8.48
N ALA A 82 4.67 -20.82 -9.34
CA ALA A 82 4.16 -20.02 -10.46
C ALA A 82 3.41 -18.77 -9.98
N LEU A 83 2.57 -18.89 -8.94
CA LEU A 83 1.86 -17.78 -8.32
C LEU A 83 2.83 -16.73 -7.77
N ASP A 84 3.86 -17.18 -7.05
CA ASP A 84 4.88 -16.29 -6.48
C ASP A 84 5.65 -15.55 -7.57
N PHE A 85 6.13 -16.25 -8.61
CA PHE A 85 6.88 -15.62 -9.69
C PHE A 85 6.04 -14.64 -10.53
N TYR A 86 4.77 -14.94 -10.81
CA TYR A 86 3.90 -13.96 -11.48
C TYR A 86 3.57 -12.77 -10.60
N THR A 87 3.45 -12.97 -9.28
CA THR A 87 3.28 -11.87 -8.32
C THR A 87 4.52 -10.98 -8.30
N GLN A 88 5.72 -11.56 -8.22
CA GLN A 88 6.98 -10.81 -8.29
C GLN A 88 7.12 -10.05 -9.62
N ALA A 89 6.70 -10.67 -10.73
CA ALA A 89 6.67 -9.99 -12.01
C ALA A 89 5.74 -8.76 -12.00
N LEU A 90 4.55 -8.85 -11.39
CA LEU A 90 3.63 -7.70 -11.24
C LEU A 90 4.19 -6.61 -10.32
N ILE A 91 4.90 -6.99 -9.26
CA ILE A 91 5.54 -6.07 -8.30
C ILE A 91 6.56 -5.17 -8.99
N VAL A 92 7.29 -5.68 -9.98
CA VAL A 92 8.36 -4.92 -10.65
C VAL A 92 8.00 -4.48 -12.06
N ALA A 93 6.86 -4.89 -12.63
CA ALA A 93 6.46 -4.48 -13.97
C ALA A 93 6.14 -2.97 -14.05
N PRO A 94 6.72 -2.25 -15.03
CA PRO A 94 6.31 -0.88 -15.32
C PRO A 94 4.91 -0.88 -15.93
N MET A 95 4.14 0.18 -15.64
CA MET A 95 2.73 0.28 -16.00
C MET A 95 2.49 0.90 -17.38
N ASP A 96 3.52 0.99 -18.22
CA ASP A 96 3.50 1.76 -19.46
C ASP A 96 2.47 1.20 -20.45
N ALA A 97 1.49 2.03 -20.80
CA ALA A 97 0.32 1.68 -21.61
C ALA A 97 0.58 1.73 -23.13
N HIS A 98 1.80 2.01 -23.58
CA HIS A 98 2.08 2.36 -24.98
C HIS A 98 2.48 1.20 -25.89
N GLU A 99 2.40 -0.06 -25.43
CA GLU A 99 2.68 -1.24 -26.26
C GLU A 99 1.41 -2.06 -26.54
N ASP A 100 1.24 -2.52 -27.79
CA ASP A 100 0.12 -3.35 -28.31
C ASP A 100 -0.16 -4.64 -27.49
N ARG A 101 0.76 -5.05 -26.61
CA ARG A 101 0.57 -6.10 -25.61
C ARG A 101 1.06 -5.61 -24.26
N ASN A 102 0.14 -5.07 -23.47
CA ASN A 102 0.46 -4.63 -22.12
C ASN A 102 0.98 -5.81 -21.27
N LEU A 103 2.23 -5.69 -20.80
CA LEU A 103 2.90 -6.70 -20.00
C LEU A 103 2.12 -7.02 -18.73
N VAL A 104 1.58 -6.01 -18.07
CA VAL A 104 0.84 -6.12 -16.80
C VAL A 104 -0.48 -6.89 -17.02
N ALA A 105 -1.22 -6.59 -18.10
CA ALA A 105 -2.41 -7.36 -18.46
C ALA A 105 -2.08 -8.84 -18.71
N THR A 106 -0.97 -9.11 -19.38
CA THR A 106 -0.48 -10.48 -19.63
C THR A 106 -0.15 -11.19 -18.31
N LEU A 107 0.51 -10.50 -17.38
CA LEU A 107 0.87 -11.05 -16.07
C LEU A 107 -0.36 -11.38 -15.22
N TYR A 108 -1.37 -10.50 -15.20
CA TYR A 108 -2.64 -10.78 -14.54
C TYR A 108 -3.36 -12.00 -15.13
N VAL A 109 -3.41 -12.15 -16.46
CA VAL A 109 -4.01 -13.35 -17.10
C VAL A 109 -3.23 -14.63 -16.79
N ASN A 110 -1.91 -14.54 -16.74
CA ASN A 110 -1.06 -15.67 -16.38
C ASN A 110 -1.30 -16.07 -14.91
N ARG A 111 -1.32 -15.10 -13.99
CA ARG A 111 -1.62 -15.35 -12.57
C ARG A 111 -3.04 -15.89 -12.38
N ALA A 112 -4.04 -15.34 -13.07
CA ALA A 112 -5.41 -15.86 -13.11
C ALA A 112 -5.45 -17.33 -13.55
N SER A 113 -4.64 -17.72 -14.53
CA SER A 113 -4.55 -19.11 -14.98
C SER A 113 -4.02 -20.03 -13.87
N VAL A 114 -3.07 -19.57 -13.04
CA VAL A 114 -2.58 -20.30 -11.86
C VAL A 114 -3.66 -20.39 -10.79
N LEU A 115 -4.30 -19.27 -10.47
CA LEU A 115 -5.38 -19.20 -9.47
C LEU A 115 -6.54 -20.14 -9.83
N HIS A 116 -6.94 -20.20 -11.10
CA HIS A 116 -7.93 -21.16 -11.60
C HIS A 116 -7.50 -22.62 -11.34
N LYS A 117 -6.23 -22.95 -11.63
CA LYS A 117 -5.68 -24.30 -11.37
C LYS A 117 -5.60 -24.65 -9.90
N MET A 118 -5.46 -23.67 -9.03
CA MET A 118 -5.49 -23.82 -7.57
C MET A 118 -6.91 -23.83 -6.98
N GLY A 119 -7.96 -23.65 -7.80
CA GLY A 119 -9.35 -23.57 -7.34
C GLY A 119 -9.73 -22.22 -6.71
N LEU A 120 -8.85 -21.23 -6.75
CA LEU A 120 -9.07 -19.87 -6.26
C LEU A 120 -9.84 -19.04 -7.31
N LEU A 121 -11.11 -19.41 -7.51
CA LEU A 121 -11.93 -18.90 -8.63
C LEU A 121 -12.30 -17.42 -8.49
N ARG A 122 -12.52 -16.92 -7.27
CA ARG A 122 -12.84 -15.50 -7.03
C ARG A 122 -11.63 -14.60 -7.30
N GLU A 123 -10.47 -15.02 -6.83
CA GLU A 123 -9.16 -14.41 -7.09
C GLU A 123 -8.88 -14.38 -8.59
N CYS A 124 -9.13 -15.50 -9.29
CA CYS A 124 -9.01 -15.60 -10.74
C CYS A 124 -9.88 -14.58 -11.47
N LEU A 125 -11.16 -14.43 -11.07
CA LEU A 125 -12.06 -13.43 -11.68
C LEU A 125 -11.55 -12.01 -11.46
N ARG A 126 -11.05 -11.69 -10.26
CA ARG A 126 -10.47 -10.36 -9.97
C ARG A 126 -9.26 -10.08 -10.86
N ASP A 127 -8.32 -11.01 -10.98
CA ASP A 127 -7.18 -10.83 -11.89
C ASP A 127 -7.59 -10.72 -13.37
N CYS A 128 -8.62 -11.46 -13.82
CA CYS A 128 -9.14 -11.29 -15.18
C CYS A 128 -9.72 -9.87 -15.37
N ASN A 129 -10.47 -9.35 -14.40
CA ASN A 129 -11.03 -8.01 -14.47
C ASN A 129 -9.93 -6.94 -14.50
N ARG A 130 -8.87 -7.07 -13.69
CA ARG A 130 -7.71 -6.17 -13.73
C ARG A 130 -7.03 -6.16 -15.10
N ALA A 131 -6.85 -7.33 -15.71
CA ALA A 131 -6.31 -7.43 -17.06
C ALA A 131 -7.21 -6.72 -18.11
N LEU A 132 -8.53 -6.79 -17.93
CA LEU A 132 -9.51 -6.21 -18.85
C LEU A 132 -9.70 -4.70 -18.66
N GLN A 133 -9.50 -4.18 -17.45
CA GLN A 133 -9.40 -2.74 -17.22
C GLN A 133 -8.18 -2.16 -17.95
N ILE A 134 -7.07 -2.91 -18.01
CA ILE A 134 -5.87 -2.52 -18.76
C ILE A 134 -6.06 -2.66 -20.28
N SER A 135 -6.66 -3.76 -20.72
CA SER A 135 -6.82 -4.10 -22.12
C SER A 135 -8.17 -4.78 -22.33
N SER A 136 -9.18 -3.95 -22.60
CA SER A 136 -10.56 -4.38 -22.81
C SER A 136 -10.74 -5.33 -24.00
N ASN A 137 -9.82 -5.27 -24.97
CA ASN A 137 -9.77 -6.13 -26.15
C ASN A 137 -8.97 -7.44 -25.94
N TYR A 138 -8.54 -7.76 -24.71
CA TYR A 138 -7.69 -8.93 -24.49
C TYR A 138 -8.49 -10.24 -24.48
N ALA A 139 -8.65 -10.87 -25.65
CA ALA A 139 -9.42 -12.10 -25.84
C ALA A 139 -9.10 -13.22 -24.82
N LYS A 140 -7.83 -13.39 -24.46
CA LYS A 140 -7.41 -14.40 -23.47
C LYS A 140 -7.94 -14.11 -22.07
N ALA A 141 -8.03 -12.84 -21.67
CA ALA A 141 -8.58 -12.45 -20.37
C ALA A 141 -10.07 -12.78 -20.29
N TRP A 142 -10.84 -12.42 -21.33
CA TRP A 142 -12.26 -12.78 -21.45
C TRP A 142 -12.48 -14.30 -21.40
N TYR A 143 -11.71 -15.06 -22.17
CA TYR A 143 -11.81 -16.51 -22.18
C TYR A 143 -11.48 -17.14 -20.81
N ARG A 144 -10.46 -16.63 -20.10
CA ARG A 144 -10.12 -17.09 -18.74
C ARG A 144 -11.22 -16.74 -17.74
N ARG A 145 -11.79 -15.53 -17.82
CA ARG A 145 -12.92 -15.11 -16.99
C ARG A 145 -14.13 -16.00 -17.20
N GLY A 146 -14.47 -16.31 -18.46
CA GLY A 146 -15.58 -17.19 -18.81
C GLY A 146 -15.43 -18.60 -18.22
N LYS A 147 -14.21 -19.15 -18.22
CA LYS A 147 -13.90 -20.45 -17.57
C LYS A 147 -14.02 -20.41 -16.06
N ALA A 148 -13.57 -19.33 -15.42
CA ALA A 148 -13.73 -19.14 -13.99
C ALA A 148 -15.23 -19.04 -13.62
N ASN A 149 -15.99 -18.23 -14.36
CA ASN A 149 -17.45 -18.14 -14.22
C ASN A 149 -18.14 -19.50 -14.40
N ALA A 150 -17.71 -20.30 -15.39
CA ALA A 150 -18.26 -21.63 -15.63
C ALA A 150 -18.02 -22.57 -14.43
N SER A 151 -16.81 -22.51 -13.87
CA SER A 151 -16.41 -23.30 -12.71
C SER A 151 -17.17 -22.88 -11.44
N MET A 152 -17.66 -21.64 -11.38
CA MET A 152 -18.51 -21.11 -10.31
C MET A 152 -20.02 -21.30 -10.56
N GLY A 153 -20.43 -21.82 -11.72
CA GLY A 153 -21.84 -21.98 -12.10
C GLY A 153 -22.51 -20.71 -12.65
N ASN A 154 -21.75 -19.65 -12.92
CA ASN A 154 -22.24 -18.38 -13.47
C ASN A 154 -22.41 -18.46 -15.01
N TYR A 155 -23.25 -19.38 -15.48
CA TYR A 155 -23.34 -19.72 -16.92
C TYR A 155 -23.77 -18.55 -17.81
N LYS A 156 -24.58 -17.61 -17.31
CA LYS A 156 -24.97 -16.41 -18.07
C LYS A 156 -23.75 -15.55 -18.42
N ASP A 157 -22.89 -15.31 -17.45
CA ASP A 157 -21.65 -14.53 -17.64
C ASP A 157 -20.63 -15.31 -18.45
N THR A 158 -20.54 -16.63 -18.25
CA THR A 158 -19.71 -17.50 -19.10
C THR A 158 -20.03 -17.35 -20.59
N ILE A 159 -21.31 -17.38 -20.97
CA ILE A 159 -21.72 -17.27 -22.37
C ILE A 159 -21.26 -15.93 -22.94
N ARG A 160 -21.53 -14.84 -22.23
CA ARG A 160 -21.13 -13.49 -22.65
C ARG A 160 -19.61 -13.36 -22.76
N ASP A 161 -18.88 -13.84 -21.75
CA ASP A 161 -17.42 -13.82 -21.72
C ASP A 161 -16.79 -14.59 -22.89
N LEU A 162 -17.29 -15.78 -23.19
CA LEU A 162 -16.77 -16.61 -24.28
C LEU A 162 -17.15 -16.04 -25.66
N ASP A 163 -18.31 -15.40 -25.79
CA ASP A 163 -18.73 -14.74 -27.03
C ASP A 163 -17.88 -13.50 -27.33
N VAL A 164 -17.60 -12.68 -26.31
CA VAL A 164 -16.64 -11.57 -26.40
C VAL A 164 -15.25 -12.11 -26.76
N ALA A 165 -14.77 -13.14 -26.04
CA ALA A 165 -13.45 -13.72 -26.30
C ALA A 165 -13.31 -14.24 -27.74
N LYS A 166 -14.33 -14.94 -28.25
CA LYS A 166 -14.37 -15.45 -29.62
C LYS A 166 -14.37 -14.32 -30.65
N THR A 167 -15.11 -13.25 -30.39
CA THR A 167 -15.19 -12.10 -31.30
C THR A 167 -13.85 -11.38 -31.40
N LEU A 168 -13.16 -11.23 -30.26
CA LEU A 168 -11.86 -10.57 -30.17
C LEU A 168 -10.67 -11.44 -30.58
N GLU A 169 -10.82 -12.77 -30.60
CA GLU A 169 -9.75 -13.69 -31.00
C GLU A 169 -9.42 -13.52 -32.49
N LEU A 170 -8.14 -13.35 -32.83
CA LEU A 170 -7.71 -13.07 -34.20
C LEU A 170 -7.58 -14.33 -35.05
N THR A 171 -7.28 -15.47 -34.43
CA THR A 171 -6.98 -16.72 -35.14
C THR A 171 -8.22 -17.61 -35.28
N MET A 172 -8.44 -18.16 -36.47
CA MET A 172 -9.54 -19.13 -36.68
C MET A 172 -9.39 -20.39 -35.82
N GLY A 173 -8.15 -20.80 -35.52
CA GLY A 173 -7.87 -21.89 -34.59
C GLY A 173 -8.33 -21.57 -33.17
N GLY A 174 -8.00 -20.37 -32.66
CA GLY A 174 -8.45 -19.91 -31.34
C GLY A 174 -9.98 -19.78 -31.26
N LYS A 175 -10.63 -19.23 -32.30
CA LYS A 175 -12.11 -19.16 -32.37
C LYS A 175 -12.76 -20.53 -32.25
N ARG A 176 -12.29 -21.51 -33.03
CA ARG A 176 -12.80 -22.89 -32.97
C ARG A 176 -12.58 -23.54 -31.61
N GLN A 177 -11.43 -23.28 -30.98
CA GLN A 177 -11.17 -23.77 -29.63
C GLN A 177 -12.18 -23.19 -28.63
N ILE A 178 -12.40 -21.87 -28.65
CA ILE A 178 -13.36 -21.21 -27.75
C ILE A 178 -14.78 -21.76 -27.98
N GLU A 179 -15.21 -21.92 -29.25
CA GLU A 179 -16.50 -22.54 -29.59
C GLU A 179 -16.64 -23.96 -29.05
N SER A 180 -15.60 -24.78 -29.20
CA SER A 180 -15.62 -26.16 -28.72
C SER A 180 -15.75 -26.24 -27.20
N GLU A 181 -15.03 -25.37 -26.48
CA GLU A 181 -15.10 -25.31 -25.01
C GLU A 181 -16.43 -24.74 -24.53
N MET A 182 -16.95 -23.72 -25.21
CA MET A 182 -18.28 -23.16 -24.94
C MET A 182 -19.36 -24.25 -25.03
N LYS A 183 -19.30 -25.10 -26.06
CA LYS A 183 -20.22 -26.23 -26.21
C LYS A 183 -20.12 -27.23 -25.06
N ILE A 184 -18.89 -27.62 -24.68
CA ILE A 184 -18.64 -28.53 -23.55
C ILE A 184 -19.24 -27.98 -22.25
N ILE A 185 -19.03 -26.70 -21.97
CA ILE A 185 -19.54 -26.05 -20.75
C ILE A 185 -21.07 -26.00 -20.74
N LEU A 186 -21.70 -25.71 -21.88
CA LEU A 186 -23.17 -25.68 -22.00
C LEU A 186 -23.79 -27.08 -21.87
N ASP A 187 -23.13 -28.12 -22.34
CA ASP A 187 -23.60 -29.49 -22.17
C ASP A 187 -23.44 -29.98 -20.72
N GLN A 188 -22.41 -29.51 -20.00
CA GLN A 188 -22.25 -29.72 -18.56
C GLN A 188 -23.36 -29.04 -17.74
N GLN A 189 -23.78 -27.84 -18.13
CA GLN A 189 -24.91 -27.14 -17.50
C GLN A 189 -26.21 -27.96 -17.60
N LYS A 190 -26.54 -28.47 -18.79
CA LYS A 190 -27.76 -29.29 -18.99
C LYS A 190 -27.76 -30.52 -18.09
N SER A 191 -26.59 -31.12 -17.89
CA SER A 191 -26.41 -32.31 -17.05
C SER A 191 -26.46 -32.03 -15.54
N THR A 192 -26.27 -30.77 -15.11
CA THR A 192 -26.25 -30.33 -13.70
C THR A 192 -27.55 -29.64 -13.26
N SER A 193 -28.62 -29.77 -14.05
CA SER A 193 -29.95 -29.19 -13.79
C SER A 193 -30.69 -29.88 -12.62
N ASN A 194 -30.16 -29.75 -11.40
CA ASN A 194 -30.84 -29.96 -10.12
C ASN A 194 -30.13 -29.08 -9.07
N PRO A 195 -30.72 -27.95 -8.62
CA PRO A 195 -30.11 -27.18 -7.56
C PRO A 195 -30.70 -27.60 -6.21
N SER A 196 -29.88 -28.22 -5.39
CA SER A 196 -29.91 -27.98 -3.95
C SER A 196 -28.51 -27.54 -3.58
N ILE A 197 -28.37 -26.34 -3.03
CA ILE A 197 -27.60 -26.04 -1.81
C ILE A 197 -27.58 -24.52 -1.60
N GLN A 198 -28.33 -24.15 -0.57
CA GLN A 198 -28.03 -23.19 0.48
C GLN A 198 -27.08 -22.03 0.13
N GLN A 199 -27.69 -20.85 0.01
CA GLN A 199 -27.07 -19.61 0.40
C GLN A 199 -26.59 -19.74 1.85
N TYR A 200 -25.28 -19.72 2.06
CA TYR A 200 -24.72 -19.34 3.36
C TYR A 200 -24.91 -17.83 3.49
N GLU A 201 -26.02 -17.44 4.12
CA GLU A 201 -26.09 -16.15 4.80
C GLU A 201 -25.17 -16.24 6.02
N ASN A 202 -24.09 -15.44 6.01
CA ASN A 202 -23.37 -15.14 7.23
C ASN A 202 -24.27 -14.24 8.08
N THR A 203 -25.00 -14.86 8.99
CA THR A 203 -25.51 -14.21 10.19
C THR A 203 -24.35 -14.01 11.17
N SER A 204 -23.95 -12.77 11.38
CA SER A 204 -23.69 -12.16 12.70
C SER A 204 -22.72 -10.98 12.54
N ASP A 205 -23.26 -9.77 12.47
CA ASP A 205 -22.59 -8.62 13.07
C ASP A 205 -23.56 -8.10 14.13
N ILE A 206 -23.34 -8.56 15.36
CA ILE A 206 -23.81 -7.86 16.54
C ILE A 206 -22.98 -6.58 16.56
N LEU A 207 -23.58 -5.46 16.12
CA LEU A 207 -23.08 -4.15 16.48
C LEU A 207 -23.33 -4.02 17.98
N ASP A 208 -22.31 -4.29 18.80
CA ASP A 208 -22.32 -3.85 20.19
C ASP A 208 -22.44 -2.32 20.17
N GLU A 209 -23.65 -1.81 20.41
CA GLU A 209 -23.82 -0.39 20.66
C GLU A 209 -22.94 -0.01 21.86
N PRO A 210 -22.06 1.00 21.72
CA PRO A 210 -21.22 1.42 22.82
C PRO A 210 -22.13 1.92 23.94
N HIS A 211 -22.16 1.19 25.06
CA HIS A 211 -22.80 1.68 26.26
C HIS A 211 -22.07 2.95 26.68
N PRO A 212 -22.77 4.08 26.92
CA PRO A 212 -22.15 5.35 27.29
C PRO A 212 -21.46 5.17 28.65
N THR A 213 -20.18 4.86 28.58
CA THR A 213 -19.34 4.61 29.73
C THR A 213 -18.83 5.97 30.19
N GLY A 214 -19.07 6.31 31.46
CA GLY A 214 -18.56 7.54 32.05
C GLY A 214 -17.03 7.54 32.09
N LEU A 215 -16.39 7.99 31.02
CA LEU A 215 -14.93 8.10 30.93
C LEU A 215 -14.54 9.57 31.11
N ARG A 216 -13.57 9.80 32.00
CA ARG A 216 -12.96 11.11 32.16
C ARG A 216 -11.52 11.08 31.66
N CYS A 217 -11.13 12.13 30.96
CA CYS A 217 -9.73 12.38 30.66
C CYS A 217 -9.01 12.76 31.96
N VAL A 218 -7.90 12.08 32.26
CA VAL A 218 -7.03 12.33 33.41
C VAL A 218 -5.63 12.59 32.90
N ALA A 219 -5.05 13.71 33.30
CA ALA A 219 -3.64 13.98 33.06
C ALA A 219 -2.82 13.49 34.25
N THR A 220 -1.73 12.77 33.97
CA THR A 220 -0.73 12.38 34.97
C THR A 220 0.60 13.01 34.59
N PRO A 221 1.39 13.52 35.56
CA PRO A 221 2.67 14.18 35.27
C PRO A 221 3.68 13.29 34.54
N GLU A 222 3.62 11.97 34.77
CA GLU A 222 4.62 11.02 34.26
C GLU A 222 4.15 10.26 33.01
N LYS A 223 2.84 10.05 32.83
CA LYS A 223 2.28 9.24 31.73
C LYS A 223 1.42 10.06 30.76
N GLY A 224 1.34 11.38 30.96
CA GLY A 224 0.55 12.27 30.11
C GLY A 224 -0.97 12.10 30.31
N LYS A 225 -1.74 12.38 29.25
CA LYS A 225 -3.21 12.24 29.25
C LYS A 225 -3.59 10.76 29.10
N GLY A 226 -4.58 10.33 29.89
CA GLY A 226 -5.18 9.00 29.84
C GLY A 226 -6.67 9.05 30.12
N MET A 227 -7.33 7.89 30.11
CA MET A 227 -8.76 7.75 30.37
C MET A 227 -8.96 6.99 31.68
N ALA A 228 -9.87 7.48 32.53
CA ALA A 228 -10.30 6.78 33.74
C ALA A 228 -11.82 6.59 33.74
N SER A 229 -12.28 5.39 34.11
CA SER A 229 -13.69 5.11 34.33
C SER A 229 -14.20 5.78 35.60
N THR A 230 -15.42 6.30 35.58
CA THR A 230 -16.12 6.83 36.75
C THR A 230 -16.89 5.77 37.53
N GLY A 231 -16.87 4.50 37.08
CA GLY A 231 -17.51 3.37 37.74
C GLY A 231 -16.94 2.01 37.30
N ASP A 232 -17.52 0.93 37.82
CA ASP A 232 -17.11 -0.43 37.46
C ASP A 232 -17.45 -0.75 36.01
N LEU A 233 -16.50 -1.34 35.30
CA LEU A 233 -16.67 -1.79 33.92
C LEU A 233 -16.90 -3.30 33.90
N PRO A 234 -17.96 -3.78 33.23
CA PRO A 234 -18.12 -5.20 32.97
C PRO A 234 -16.88 -5.78 32.25
N GLN A 235 -16.60 -7.05 32.51
CA GLN A 235 -15.51 -7.73 31.81
C GLN A 235 -15.78 -7.73 30.30
N ALA A 236 -14.74 -7.43 29.50
CA ALA A 236 -14.78 -7.36 28.04
C ALA A 236 -15.63 -6.20 27.44
N SER A 237 -15.93 -5.15 28.21
CA SER A 237 -16.54 -3.94 27.63
C SER A 237 -15.59 -3.22 26.66
N LEU A 238 -16.13 -2.81 25.50
CA LEU A 238 -15.44 -1.90 24.58
C LEU A 238 -15.47 -0.48 25.16
N VAL A 239 -14.33 -0.02 25.68
CA VAL A 239 -14.22 1.27 26.39
C VAL A 239 -13.94 2.42 25.42
N HIS A 240 -13.15 2.18 24.38
CA HIS A 240 -12.74 3.20 23.41
C HIS A 240 -12.27 2.54 22.13
N THR A 241 -12.66 3.11 20.99
CA THR A 241 -12.11 2.80 19.66
C THR A 241 -11.60 4.08 19.05
N GLU A 242 -10.37 4.05 18.55
CA GLU A 242 -9.78 5.16 17.85
C GLU A 242 -8.99 4.66 16.66
N ASP A 243 -9.17 5.33 15.53
CA ASP A 243 -8.33 5.11 14.37
C ASP A 243 -6.97 5.75 14.62
N PRO A 244 -5.86 5.04 14.36
CA PRO A 244 -4.54 5.62 14.53
C PRO A 244 -4.39 6.85 13.64
N PHE A 245 -3.78 7.91 14.18
CA PHE A 245 -3.52 9.11 13.39
C PHE A 245 -2.71 8.83 12.14
N SER A 246 -1.72 7.93 12.21
CA SER A 246 -0.97 7.40 11.07
C SER A 246 -0.42 6.01 11.41
N MET A 247 -0.15 5.20 10.40
CA MET A 247 0.35 3.84 10.55
C MET A 247 1.43 3.53 9.51
N ILE A 248 2.30 2.58 9.84
CA ILE A 248 3.23 1.96 8.89
C ILE A 248 3.22 0.45 9.09
N ILE A 249 3.54 -0.27 8.02
CA ILE A 249 3.82 -1.69 8.09
C ILE A 249 5.31 -1.91 8.36
N LEU A 250 5.63 -2.82 9.28
CA LEU A 250 7.03 -3.17 9.55
C LEU A 250 7.62 -3.95 8.37
N LYS A 251 8.93 -3.80 8.14
CA LYS A 251 9.64 -4.41 7.01
C LYS A 251 9.35 -5.92 6.84
N PRO A 252 9.34 -6.75 7.91
CA PRO A 252 9.04 -8.18 7.78
C PRO A 252 7.60 -8.52 7.35
N CYS A 253 6.68 -7.55 7.46
CA CYS A 253 5.26 -7.75 7.16
C CYS A 253 4.86 -7.25 5.77
N ARG A 254 5.75 -6.56 5.05
CA ARG A 254 5.45 -5.93 3.76
C ARG A 254 4.91 -6.89 2.71
N GLU A 255 5.37 -8.14 2.72
CA GLU A 255 4.94 -9.14 1.74
C GLU A 255 3.69 -9.93 2.16
N THR A 256 3.25 -9.75 3.42
CA THR A 256 2.19 -10.53 4.04
C THR A 256 0.95 -9.72 4.42
N HIS A 257 1.06 -8.41 4.64
CA HIS A 257 -0.10 -7.58 4.98
C HIS A 257 -0.28 -6.37 4.06
N CYS A 258 -1.53 -5.94 3.93
CA CYS A 258 -1.93 -4.77 3.17
C CYS A 258 -1.33 -3.50 3.76
N HIS A 259 -0.70 -2.69 2.92
CA HIS A 259 -0.07 -1.42 3.33
C HIS A 259 -1.07 -0.31 3.68
N TYR A 260 -2.37 -0.58 3.53
CA TYR A 260 -3.45 0.34 3.86
C TYR A 260 -4.31 -0.15 5.03
N CYS A 261 -4.99 -1.29 4.88
CA CYS A 261 -5.91 -1.80 5.92
C CYS A 261 -5.27 -2.80 6.90
N LEU A 262 -3.98 -3.12 6.74
CA LEU A 262 -3.23 -4.05 7.59
C LEU A 262 -3.72 -5.50 7.61
N ASN A 263 -4.77 -5.86 6.86
CA ASN A 263 -5.21 -7.25 6.72
C ASN A 263 -4.17 -8.09 5.97
N GLU A 264 -4.16 -9.40 6.22
CA GLU A 264 -3.36 -10.34 5.45
C GLU A 264 -3.67 -10.26 3.95
N LEU A 265 -2.63 -10.41 3.14
CA LEU A 265 -2.72 -10.28 1.69
C LEU A 265 -3.32 -11.56 1.07
N PRO A 266 -4.30 -11.42 0.17
CA PRO A 266 -4.83 -12.55 -0.57
C PRO A 266 -3.83 -13.01 -1.66
N ALA A 267 -4.11 -14.18 -2.25
CA ALA A 267 -3.30 -14.73 -3.34
C ALA A 267 -3.22 -13.78 -4.56
N ASP A 268 -4.26 -12.99 -4.81
CA ASP A 268 -4.32 -12.00 -5.91
C ASP A 268 -3.93 -10.59 -5.48
N LYS A 269 -3.09 -10.44 -4.44
CA LYS A 269 -2.59 -9.15 -3.95
C LYS A 269 -2.17 -8.20 -5.07
N VAL A 270 -2.51 -6.92 -4.89
CA VAL A 270 -2.34 -5.84 -5.86
C VAL A 270 -1.10 -5.03 -5.50
N PRO A 271 -0.08 -4.96 -6.38
CA PRO A 271 1.07 -4.11 -6.14
C PRO A 271 0.75 -2.64 -6.44
N CYS A 272 1.51 -1.72 -5.83
CA CYS A 272 1.50 -0.33 -6.24
C CYS A 272 1.85 -0.18 -7.73
N THR A 273 1.24 0.79 -8.41
CA THR A 273 1.49 1.05 -9.84
C THR A 273 2.81 1.78 -10.10
N SER A 274 3.32 2.58 -9.15
CA SER A 274 4.51 3.41 -9.38
C SER A 274 5.78 2.96 -8.64
N CYS A 275 5.68 2.06 -7.66
CA CYS A 275 6.85 1.50 -6.96
C CYS A 275 6.68 0.02 -6.63
N SER A 276 7.76 -0.65 -6.21
CA SER A 276 7.79 -2.10 -5.97
C SER A 276 7.63 -2.54 -4.51
N ILE A 277 7.36 -1.61 -3.57
CA ILE A 277 7.31 -1.93 -2.13
C ILE A 277 5.89 -2.29 -1.65
N PRO A 278 4.87 -1.44 -1.86
CA PRO A 278 3.58 -1.64 -1.24
C PRO A 278 2.74 -2.68 -1.97
N LEU A 279 2.10 -3.52 -1.16
CA LEU A 279 1.11 -4.50 -1.58
C LEU A 279 -0.22 -4.22 -0.88
N TYR A 280 -1.30 -4.46 -1.60
CA TYR A 280 -2.66 -4.20 -1.17
C TYR A 280 -3.55 -5.42 -1.34
N CYS A 281 -4.52 -5.58 -0.45
CA CYS A 281 -5.50 -6.67 -0.56
C CYS A 281 -6.54 -6.43 -1.68
N SER A 282 -6.66 -5.19 -2.16
CA SER A 282 -7.63 -4.80 -3.19
C SER A 282 -7.19 -3.53 -3.90
N GLU A 283 -7.78 -3.28 -5.08
CA GLU A 283 -7.59 -2.02 -5.82
C GLU A 283 -8.09 -0.82 -5.04
N LYS A 284 -9.21 -0.96 -4.31
CA LYS A 284 -9.74 0.06 -3.40
C LYS A 284 -8.71 0.48 -2.35
N CYS A 285 -8.02 -0.47 -1.72
CA CYS A 285 -6.92 -0.16 -0.78
C CYS A 285 -5.74 0.51 -1.47
N CYS A 286 -5.38 0.08 -2.69
CA CYS A 286 -4.30 0.69 -3.46
C CYS A 286 -4.62 2.15 -3.84
N ILE A 287 -5.84 2.42 -4.31
CA ILE A 287 -6.32 3.76 -4.69
C ILE A 287 -6.41 4.67 -3.48
N ARG A 288 -6.93 4.18 -2.35
CA ARG A 288 -6.98 4.96 -1.11
C ARG A 288 -5.57 5.33 -0.65
N ALA A 289 -4.66 4.37 -0.56
CA ALA A 289 -3.29 4.65 -0.13
C ALA A 289 -2.51 5.57 -1.09
N GLY A 290 -2.57 5.31 -2.41
CA GLY A 290 -1.75 5.99 -3.42
C GLY A 290 -2.37 7.22 -4.06
N GLY A 291 -3.69 7.40 -3.95
CA GLY A 291 -4.47 8.39 -4.69
C GLY A 291 -5.03 7.82 -6.02
N LYS A 292 -5.62 8.70 -6.85
CA LYS A 292 -6.22 8.30 -8.13
C LYS A 292 -5.20 7.55 -9.00
N MET A 293 -5.56 6.36 -9.43
CA MET A 293 -4.89 5.70 -10.54
C MET A 293 -5.29 6.44 -11.82
N SER A 294 -4.39 7.28 -12.34
CA SER A 294 -4.58 7.88 -13.66
C SER A 294 -4.34 6.81 -14.71
N TRP A 295 -5.37 6.03 -14.93
CA TRP A 295 -5.46 5.09 -16.02
C TRP A 295 -5.85 5.85 -17.29
N ASP A 296 -4.91 6.57 -17.88
CA ASP A 296 -5.11 7.08 -19.24
C ASP A 296 -4.87 5.92 -20.21
N TYR A 297 -5.76 4.93 -20.19
CA TYR A 297 -5.77 3.93 -21.25
C TYR A 297 -6.25 4.63 -22.51
N PRO A 298 -5.41 4.72 -23.55
CA PRO A 298 -5.89 5.22 -24.83
C PRO A 298 -7.11 4.39 -25.20
N ASN A 299 -8.22 5.08 -25.39
CA ASN A 299 -9.50 4.51 -25.81
C ASN A 299 -9.21 3.53 -26.95
N ASN A 300 -9.26 2.22 -26.68
CA ASN A 300 -9.06 1.17 -27.67
C ASN A 300 -10.32 1.07 -28.56
N GLN A 301 -10.77 2.22 -29.06
CA GLN A 301 -11.97 2.42 -29.88
C GLN A 301 -11.87 1.74 -31.26
N ARG A 302 -10.72 1.16 -31.64
CA ARG A 302 -10.48 0.69 -33.01
C ARG A 302 -10.79 -0.79 -33.27
N ILE A 303 -11.32 -1.57 -32.32
CA ILE A 303 -11.68 -2.99 -32.56
C ILE A 303 -13.21 -3.23 -32.54
N HIS A 304 -13.99 -2.18 -32.27
CA HIS A 304 -15.44 -2.26 -32.14
C HIS A 304 -16.22 -2.51 -33.45
N GLU A 305 -15.55 -2.49 -34.62
CA GLU A 305 -16.23 -2.59 -35.93
C GLU A 305 -17.02 -3.90 -36.17
N ASN A 306 -16.85 -4.94 -35.33
CA ASN A 306 -17.55 -6.23 -35.46
C ASN A 306 -18.28 -6.71 -34.19
N LEU A 307 -18.42 -5.88 -33.15
CA LEU A 307 -19.14 -6.24 -31.93
C LEU A 307 -20.62 -5.84 -32.05
N SER A 308 -21.54 -6.64 -31.49
CA SER A 308 -22.92 -6.22 -31.35
C SER A 308 -23.02 -5.14 -30.26
N ALA A 309 -24.00 -4.23 -30.37
CA ALA A 309 -24.21 -3.18 -29.37
C ALA A 309 -24.37 -3.74 -27.94
N ASP A 310 -24.96 -4.93 -27.80
CA ASP A 310 -25.10 -5.62 -26.51
C ASP A 310 -23.73 -6.06 -25.94
N LEU A 311 -22.82 -6.58 -26.79
CA LEU A 311 -21.48 -6.97 -26.37
C LEU A 311 -20.60 -5.76 -26.08
N GLU A 312 -20.73 -4.68 -26.85
CA GLU A 312 -20.03 -3.42 -26.57
C GLU A 312 -20.43 -2.86 -25.21
N LYS A 313 -21.74 -2.84 -24.92
CA LYS A 313 -22.27 -2.43 -23.63
C LYS A 313 -21.74 -3.32 -22.51
N TYR A 314 -21.73 -4.65 -22.70
CA TYR A 314 -21.21 -5.59 -21.71
C TYR A 314 -19.70 -5.40 -21.45
N ILE A 315 -18.92 -5.17 -22.51
CA ILE A 315 -17.49 -4.83 -22.39
C ILE A 315 -17.34 -3.57 -21.55
N ALA A 316 -18.03 -2.49 -21.92
CA ALA A 316 -17.97 -1.22 -21.20
C ALA A 316 -18.35 -1.39 -19.72
N GLU A 317 -19.49 -2.03 -19.43
CA GLU A 317 -19.95 -2.29 -18.05
C GLU A 317 -18.92 -3.08 -17.24
N THR A 318 -18.19 -4.01 -17.86
CA THR A 318 -17.21 -4.81 -17.11
C THR A 318 -15.82 -4.20 -17.01
N THR A 319 -15.43 -3.33 -17.96
CA THR A 319 -14.09 -2.72 -17.98
C THR A 319 -14.05 -1.35 -17.32
N LEU A 320 -15.19 -0.70 -17.12
CA LEU A 320 -15.27 0.57 -16.40
C LEU A 320 -15.00 0.34 -14.91
N ASN A 321 -14.17 1.21 -14.33
CA ASN A 321 -13.99 1.28 -12.88
C ASN A 321 -15.26 1.90 -12.28
N VAL A 322 -16.12 1.08 -11.67
CA VAL A 322 -17.38 1.51 -11.04
C VAL A 322 -17.14 2.29 -9.73
N ASP A 323 -15.92 2.28 -9.19
CA ASP A 323 -15.57 2.98 -7.95
C ASP A 323 -15.24 4.47 -8.18
N SER A 324 -16.12 5.20 -8.88
CA SER A 324 -16.13 6.67 -8.84
C SER A 324 -16.88 7.18 -7.60
N GLU A 325 -16.71 6.54 -6.45
CA GLU A 325 -17.03 7.19 -5.18
C GLU A 325 -16.04 8.34 -5.01
N THR A 326 -16.52 9.55 -5.30
CA THR A 326 -15.87 10.80 -4.95
C THR A 326 -15.89 10.93 -3.42
N ASP A 327 -15.03 10.16 -2.75
CA ASP A 327 -14.83 10.28 -1.32
C ASP A 327 -13.90 11.48 -1.07
N THR A 328 -14.51 12.65 -1.08
CA THR A 328 -13.91 13.95 -0.77
C THR A 328 -13.54 13.98 0.71
N GLU A 329 -12.34 13.48 1.05
CA GLU A 329 -11.51 13.82 2.23
C GLU A 329 -10.32 12.86 2.45
N HIS A 330 -10.09 11.88 1.57
CA HIS A 330 -9.02 10.91 1.81
C HIS A 330 -7.61 11.45 1.49
N ILE A 331 -6.68 11.32 2.46
CA ILE A 331 -5.27 11.69 2.29
C ILE A 331 -4.50 10.48 1.78
N PRO A 332 -3.87 10.55 0.59
CA PRO A 332 -3.13 9.44 0.03
C PRO A 332 -1.78 9.26 0.76
N GLU A 333 -1.81 8.49 1.84
CA GLU A 333 -0.68 8.34 2.77
C GLU A 333 0.57 7.72 2.14
N HIS A 334 0.45 6.97 1.05
CA HIS A 334 1.60 6.38 0.36
C HIS A 334 2.15 7.29 -0.76
N LYS A 335 1.40 8.29 -1.24
CA LYS A 335 1.80 9.07 -2.43
C LYS A 335 3.19 9.71 -2.33
N HIS A 336 3.56 10.22 -1.15
CA HIS A 336 4.86 10.84 -0.87
C HIS A 336 6.01 9.83 -0.65
N GLU A 337 5.66 8.55 -0.56
CA GLU A 337 6.56 7.39 -0.47
C GLU A 337 6.63 6.64 -1.82
N CYS A 338 5.96 7.17 -2.84
CA CYS A 338 5.78 6.54 -4.14
C CYS A 338 6.73 7.14 -5.18
N LYS A 339 6.60 6.73 -6.45
CA LYS A 339 7.45 7.15 -7.59
C LYS A 339 8.94 6.81 -7.44
N GLY A 340 9.27 5.69 -6.81
CA GLY A 340 10.66 5.20 -6.73
C GLY A 340 11.49 5.72 -5.55
N VAL A 341 10.93 6.53 -4.65
CA VAL A 341 11.71 6.95 -3.46
C VAL A 341 11.99 5.78 -2.50
N HIS A 342 13.20 5.77 -1.92
CA HIS A 342 13.78 4.69 -1.12
C HIS A 342 13.79 4.91 0.37
N TRP A 343 13.63 6.15 0.80
CA TRP A 343 13.70 6.48 2.22
C TRP A 343 12.75 5.61 3.08
N PRO A 344 11.54 5.18 2.66
CA PRO A 344 10.72 4.25 3.45
C PRO A 344 11.32 2.84 3.53
N ALA A 345 12.08 2.42 2.51
CA ALA A 345 12.76 1.13 2.48
C ALA A 345 14.00 1.12 3.39
N VAL A 346 14.75 2.22 3.41
CA VAL A 346 16.06 2.31 4.06
C VAL A 346 15.95 2.79 5.50
N LEU A 347 15.19 3.86 5.78
CA LEU A 347 15.14 4.48 7.09
C LEU A 347 14.50 3.57 8.16
N PRO A 348 14.78 3.82 9.46
CA PRO A 348 14.10 3.13 10.56
C PRO A 348 12.60 3.39 10.55
N SER A 349 11.83 2.43 11.04
CA SER A 349 10.36 2.49 11.06
C SER A 349 9.81 3.74 11.76
N GLU A 350 10.43 4.17 12.85
CA GLU A 350 10.00 5.36 13.61
C GLU A 350 10.17 6.64 12.79
N ILE A 351 11.23 6.71 11.99
CA ILE A 351 11.51 7.83 11.09
C ILE A 351 10.52 7.83 9.91
N VAL A 352 10.18 6.65 9.39
CA VAL A 352 9.17 6.54 8.33
C VAL A 352 7.79 6.97 8.83
N LEU A 353 7.40 6.54 10.03
CA LEU A 353 6.17 6.97 10.66
C LEU A 353 6.15 8.48 10.93
N ALA A 354 7.28 9.06 11.37
CA ALA A 354 7.40 10.51 11.50
C ALA A 354 7.13 11.21 10.17
N GLY A 355 7.69 10.72 9.06
CA GLY A 355 7.43 11.22 7.72
C GLY A 355 5.95 11.25 7.37
N ARG A 356 5.23 10.13 7.57
CA ARG A 356 3.78 10.06 7.31
C ARG A 356 2.98 11.02 8.18
N VAL A 357 3.30 11.14 9.48
CA VAL A 357 2.63 12.07 10.40
C VAL A 357 2.83 13.52 9.95
N LEU A 358 4.05 13.89 9.52
CA LEU A 358 4.36 15.22 9.01
C LEU A 358 3.54 15.55 7.76
N VAL A 359 3.58 14.67 6.76
CA VAL A 359 2.88 14.88 5.49
C VAL A 359 1.37 14.96 5.72
N LYS A 360 0.80 14.06 6.53
CA LYS A 360 -0.64 14.08 6.85
C LYS A 360 -1.05 15.36 7.58
N SER A 361 -0.21 15.84 8.51
CA SER A 361 -0.46 17.09 9.24
C SER A 361 -0.42 18.32 8.32
N ILE A 362 0.49 18.34 7.34
CA ILE A 362 0.60 19.44 6.37
C ILE A 362 -0.57 19.42 5.38
N ILE A 363 -0.93 18.26 4.83
CA ILE A 363 -2.06 18.13 3.89
C ILE A 363 -3.37 18.57 4.56
N LYS A 364 -3.64 18.17 5.81
CA LYS A 364 -4.81 18.63 6.57
C LYS A 364 -4.85 20.15 6.78
N ARG A 365 -3.70 20.82 6.75
CA ARG A 365 -3.55 22.25 7.02
C ARG A 365 -3.52 23.13 5.77
N ARG A 366 -3.60 22.60 4.53
CA ARG A 366 -3.58 23.41 3.27
C ARG A 366 -4.72 24.47 3.15
N GLY A 367 -5.46 24.78 4.23
CA GLY A 367 -6.36 25.94 4.39
C GLY A 367 -6.02 26.91 5.55
N SER A 368 -4.89 26.76 6.26
CA SER A 368 -4.44 27.69 7.33
C SER A 368 -2.99 28.12 7.14
N THR A 369 -2.71 29.42 7.29
CA THR A 369 -1.39 30.06 7.13
C THR A 369 -0.51 29.98 8.39
N ASP A 370 -0.94 29.28 9.43
CA ASP A 370 -0.18 29.23 10.68
C ASP A 370 1.12 28.43 10.55
N ILE A 371 2.21 29.06 11.02
CA ILE A 371 3.55 28.49 11.09
C ILE A 371 3.47 27.09 11.72
N PHE A 372 4.05 26.10 11.03
CA PHE A 372 4.15 24.73 11.48
C PHE A 372 4.75 24.68 12.90
N ASN A 373 3.91 24.45 13.92
CA ASN A 373 4.31 24.38 15.32
C ASN A 373 3.85 23.05 15.92
N LEU A 374 4.66 22.00 15.73
CA LEU A 374 4.42 20.68 16.32
C LEU A 374 4.50 20.66 17.85
N ARG A 375 4.96 21.76 18.48
CA ARG A 375 5.16 21.86 19.93
C ARG A 375 3.84 21.78 20.71
N GLU A 376 2.71 22.15 20.11
CA GLU A 376 1.38 21.99 20.73
C GLU A 376 0.89 20.53 20.79
N ILE A 377 1.46 19.63 19.97
CA ILE A 377 1.05 18.22 19.88
C ILE A 377 1.87 17.33 20.83
N LEU A 378 3.09 17.72 21.18
CA LEU A 378 4.09 16.83 21.78
C LEU A 378 4.79 17.47 22.98
N ASP A 379 4.15 17.40 24.13
CA ASP A 379 4.70 17.84 25.43
C ASP A 379 5.69 16.79 26.01
N LEU A 380 6.71 16.41 25.22
CA LEU A 380 7.61 15.28 25.50
C LEU A 380 9.11 15.65 25.54
N SER A 381 9.41 16.95 25.60
CA SER A 381 10.78 17.52 25.59
C SER A 381 11.73 16.92 26.64
N HIS A 382 11.20 16.42 27.76
CA HIS A 382 11.98 15.86 28.87
C HIS A 382 12.78 14.58 28.53
N HIS A 383 12.42 13.83 27.48
CA HIS A 383 13.12 12.60 27.12
C HIS A 383 14.42 12.86 26.34
N TYR A 384 14.50 13.99 25.61
CA TYR A 384 15.67 14.30 24.79
C TYR A 384 16.92 14.50 25.65
N SER A 385 16.80 15.24 26.76
CA SER A 385 17.91 15.50 27.68
C SER A 385 18.49 14.23 28.30
N LYS A 386 17.69 13.18 28.45
CA LYS A 386 18.09 11.87 28.99
C LYS A 386 18.64 10.89 27.93
N THR A 387 18.61 11.27 26.65
CA THR A 387 19.01 10.40 25.54
C THR A 387 20.55 10.36 25.43
N PRO A 388 21.18 9.18 25.21
CA PRO A 388 22.63 9.09 25.04
C PRO A 388 23.16 9.96 23.89
N PRO A 389 24.38 10.53 24.00
CA PRO A 389 24.96 11.42 22.98
C PRO A 389 24.94 10.86 21.55
N GLU A 390 25.29 9.58 21.39
CA GLU A 390 25.28 8.91 20.09
C GLU A 390 23.88 8.85 19.48
N ARG A 391 22.87 8.55 20.30
CA ARG A 391 21.48 8.51 19.86
C ARG A 391 20.95 9.90 19.52
N LYS A 392 21.35 10.94 20.24
CA LYS A 392 21.05 12.34 19.88
C LYS A 392 21.58 12.67 18.49
N LEU A 393 22.83 12.31 18.20
CA LEU A 393 23.45 12.52 16.90
C LEU A 393 22.69 11.77 15.79
N GLU A 394 22.35 10.51 16.00
CA GLU A 394 21.55 9.73 15.05
C GLU A 394 20.20 10.39 14.75
N LEU A 395 19.47 10.83 15.78
CA LEU A 395 18.20 11.52 15.62
C LEU A 395 18.35 12.82 14.83
N HIS A 396 19.42 13.58 15.04
CA HIS A 396 19.70 14.77 14.24
C HIS A 396 19.94 14.43 12.77
N ILE A 397 20.77 13.43 12.48
CA ILE A 397 21.07 13.01 11.10
C ILE A 397 19.80 12.48 10.44
N TYR A 398 19.04 11.59 11.09
CA TYR A 398 17.80 11.04 10.53
C TYR A 398 16.76 12.13 10.27
N SER A 399 16.62 13.10 11.16
CA SER A 399 15.67 14.20 10.99
C SER A 399 16.06 15.09 9.82
N ALA A 400 17.34 15.42 9.67
CA ALA A 400 17.85 16.12 8.50
C ALA A 400 17.56 15.32 7.22
N VAL A 401 18.00 14.06 7.16
CA VAL A 401 17.80 13.20 5.98
C VAL A 401 16.33 13.12 5.58
N LEU A 402 15.42 12.89 6.54
CA LEU A 402 13.99 12.83 6.27
C LEU A 402 13.47 14.17 5.73
N SER A 403 13.85 15.31 6.32
CA SER A 403 13.45 16.64 5.85
C SER A 403 13.87 16.88 4.39
N TYR A 404 15.10 16.53 4.01
CA TYR A 404 15.58 16.66 2.63
C TYR A 404 14.89 15.67 1.68
N CYS A 405 14.64 14.43 2.11
CA CYS A 405 13.91 13.46 1.28
C CYS A 405 12.48 13.93 0.99
N LEU A 406 11.78 14.49 1.98
CA LEU A 406 10.41 14.96 1.82
C LEU A 406 10.33 16.19 0.89
N GLN A 407 11.34 17.05 0.86
CA GLN A 407 11.40 18.19 -0.09
C GLN A 407 11.40 17.78 -1.57
N HIS A 408 11.83 16.56 -1.90
CA HIS A 408 11.81 16.06 -3.28
C HIS A 408 10.41 15.61 -3.72
N SER A 409 9.42 15.60 -2.82
CA SER A 409 8.04 15.28 -3.17
C SER A 409 7.27 16.53 -3.63
N ASP A 410 6.69 16.47 -4.82
CA ASP A 410 6.00 17.58 -5.52
C ASP A 410 4.91 18.31 -4.69
N ASP A 411 4.46 17.71 -3.59
CA ASP A 411 3.36 18.20 -2.74
C ASP A 411 3.83 18.80 -1.40
N PHE A 412 5.14 18.85 -1.12
CA PHE A 412 5.67 19.13 0.21
C PHE A 412 6.61 20.34 0.24
N GLU A 413 6.09 21.52 0.61
CA GLU A 413 6.89 22.72 0.85
C GLU A 413 7.12 22.91 2.37
N LEU A 414 8.19 22.31 2.89
CA LEU A 414 8.68 22.61 4.24
C LEU A 414 9.99 23.41 4.10
N PRO A 415 10.09 24.61 4.71
CA PRO A 415 11.35 25.34 4.73
C PRO A 415 12.37 24.52 5.54
N ILE A 416 13.48 24.10 4.94
CA ILE A 416 14.55 23.42 5.66
C ILE A 416 15.38 24.47 6.39
N ASN A 417 15.23 24.48 7.71
CA ASN A 417 16.04 25.26 8.63
C ASN A 417 16.15 24.48 9.94
N GLY A 418 17.00 24.92 10.87
CA GLY A 418 17.16 24.20 12.14
C GLY A 418 15.88 24.09 12.94
N PHE A 419 14.94 25.04 12.79
CA PHE A 419 13.64 24.98 13.46
C PHE A 419 12.79 23.82 12.91
N SER A 420 12.61 23.70 11.60
CA SER A 420 11.81 22.60 11.03
C SER A 420 12.44 21.23 11.29
N ILE A 421 13.76 21.11 11.17
CA ILE A 421 14.49 19.87 11.51
C ILE A 421 14.30 19.52 13.00
N SER A 422 14.34 20.52 13.90
CA SER A 422 14.13 20.29 15.34
C SER A 422 12.74 19.74 15.66
N GLN A 423 11.74 20.10 14.86
CA GLN A 423 10.37 19.60 15.02
C GLN A 423 10.23 18.17 14.52
N VAL A 424 10.87 17.82 13.39
CA VAL A 424 10.97 16.43 12.92
C VAL A 424 11.66 15.54 13.96
N LEU A 425 12.72 16.06 14.59
CA LEU A 425 13.42 15.35 15.66
C LEU A 425 12.54 15.11 16.87
N SER A 426 11.85 16.16 17.34
CA SER A 426 10.95 16.08 18.48
C SER A 426 9.81 15.08 18.24
N LEU A 427 9.28 15.04 17.01
CA LEU A 427 8.29 14.05 16.58
C LEU A 427 8.86 12.63 16.59
N SER A 428 10.04 12.43 15.99
CA SER A 428 10.70 11.11 15.93
C SER A 428 11.00 10.55 17.33
N LEU A 429 11.45 11.42 18.24
CA LEU A 429 11.67 11.06 19.64
C LEU A 429 10.35 10.70 20.32
N SER A 430 9.31 11.50 20.10
CA SER A 430 7.99 11.25 20.68
C SER A 430 7.41 9.91 20.23
N LEU A 431 7.54 9.55 18.95
CA LEU A 431 7.11 8.26 18.43
C LEU A 431 7.89 7.08 19.01
N SER A 432 9.14 7.32 19.43
CA SER A 432 9.96 6.32 20.14
C SER A 432 9.52 6.12 21.60
N CYS A 433 8.90 7.13 22.21
CA CYS A 433 8.47 7.13 23.62
C CYS A 433 6.96 6.89 23.81
N MET A 434 6.13 7.17 22.80
CA MET A 434 4.69 6.94 22.83
C MET A 434 4.38 5.43 22.79
N HIS A 435 3.16 5.06 23.22
CA HIS A 435 2.63 3.71 23.04
C HIS A 435 2.46 3.44 21.54
N THR A 436 3.56 3.07 20.87
CA THR A 436 3.49 2.36 19.60
C THR A 436 2.87 1.01 19.90
N CYS A 437 1.55 0.92 19.74
CA CYS A 437 0.85 -0.36 19.77
C CYS A 437 1.37 -1.20 18.61
N ARG A 438 2.37 -2.05 18.89
CA ARG A 438 2.77 -3.12 17.99
C ARG A 438 1.68 -4.16 18.00
N VAL A 439 0.67 -3.95 17.15
CA VAL A 439 -0.40 -4.92 16.95
C VAL A 439 0.19 -6.09 16.18
N ARG A 440 0.30 -7.25 16.84
CA ARG A 440 0.46 -8.52 16.11
C ARG A 440 -0.89 -8.85 15.50
N ALA A 441 -0.96 -8.88 14.18
CA ALA A 441 -2.12 -9.39 13.48
C ALA A 441 -2.34 -10.85 13.93
N THR A 442 -3.37 -11.06 14.72
CA THR A 442 -4.09 -12.33 14.87
C THR A 442 -5.56 -11.96 14.71
N PRO A 443 -6.39 -12.85 14.14
CA PRO A 443 -7.71 -12.47 13.64
C PRO A 443 -8.52 -11.78 14.74
N LEU A 444 -9.00 -10.58 14.41
CA LEU A 444 -9.83 -9.65 15.17
C LEU A 444 -10.49 -10.24 16.42
N VAL A 445 -9.73 -10.27 17.52
CA VAL A 445 -10.24 -9.98 18.86
C VAL A 445 -9.18 -9.09 19.53
N ASN A 446 -9.48 -7.80 19.60
CA ASN A 446 -8.60 -6.79 20.16
C ASN A 446 -8.48 -6.96 21.68
N TYR A 447 -7.53 -7.75 22.14
CA TYR A 447 -7.12 -7.75 23.56
C TYR A 447 -5.89 -6.86 23.76
N ILE A 448 -6.09 -5.69 24.38
CA ILE A 448 -5.02 -4.91 24.99
C ILE A 448 -4.61 -5.62 26.29
N SER A 449 -3.69 -6.57 26.22
CA SER A 449 -3.05 -7.14 27.41
C SER A 449 -1.89 -6.24 27.83
N LYS A 450 -2.13 -5.36 28.82
CA LYS A 450 -1.05 -4.66 29.53
C LYS A 450 -0.36 -5.69 30.44
N LYS A 451 0.83 -6.13 30.06
CA LYS A 451 1.70 -6.91 30.95
C LYS A 451 2.21 -5.96 32.04
N GLN A 452 1.64 -6.05 33.25
CA GLN A 452 2.26 -5.52 34.45
C GLN A 452 3.44 -6.44 34.80
N GLU A 453 4.66 -5.94 34.69
CA GLU A 453 5.79 -6.48 35.48
C GLU A 453 6.04 -5.47 36.60
N GLY A 454 6.04 -5.98 37.83
CA GLY A 454 5.99 -5.23 39.09
C GLY A 454 7.32 -4.75 39.61
#